data_AF-A0A1U8CT08-F1
#
_entry.id   AF-A0A1U8CT08-F1
#
_cell.length_a   1.000
_cell.length_b   1.000
_cell.length_c   1.000
_cell.angle_alpha   90.00
_cell.angle_beta   90.00
_cell.angle_gamma   90.00
#
_symmetry.space_group_name_H-M   'P 1'
#
loop_
_entity.id
_entity.type
_entity.pdbx_description
1 polymer ?
#
loop_
_entity_poly.entity_id
_entity_poly.type
_entity_poly.pdbx_seq_one_letter_code
_entity_poly.pdbx_strand_id
1 'polypeptide(L)'
;MPKLKVARGAGNQEKHAPLAEQILAGNAVRAGTRDKRRGRGVEEEEEYVGPRLSRRILQQARQQQEELETEHGTGDQPAKPRERATRLGPGVPQDGSDGEDEEWPTLEKAAKMTGVDHQAEVVVDPEDERAIEMFMNKNPPVRRTLADIIMEKLTEKQTEVETVMSEVSGFPMPQLDPRVLEVYRGVREVLSKYRSGKLPKAFKIIPALSNWEQILYVTEPEAWTAAAMYQATR
;
A
#
# COMPACT_ATOMS: atom_id res chain seq x y z
N MET A 1 -56.42 -39.55 -30.67
CA MET A 1 -55.68 -38.32 -30.35
C MET A 1 -54.19 -38.56 -30.56
N PRO A 2 -53.53 -37.90 -31.53
CA PRO A 2 -52.14 -38.20 -31.88
C PRO A 2 -51.15 -37.58 -30.88
N LYS A 3 -50.20 -38.39 -30.41
CA LYS A 3 -49.08 -37.96 -29.54
C LYS A 3 -47.96 -37.41 -30.41
N LEU A 4 -47.74 -36.09 -30.39
CA LEU A 4 -46.59 -35.46 -31.03
C LEU A 4 -45.38 -35.51 -30.09
N LYS A 5 -44.37 -36.24 -30.56
CA LYS A 5 -43.06 -36.45 -29.95
C LYS A 5 -42.18 -35.25 -30.30
N VAL A 6 -41.84 -34.39 -29.33
CA VAL A 6 -40.89 -33.29 -29.58
C VAL A 6 -39.48 -33.87 -29.59
N ALA A 7 -38.83 -33.76 -30.75
CA ALA A 7 -37.45 -34.16 -30.96
C ALA A 7 -36.51 -33.26 -30.15
N ARG A 8 -35.59 -33.88 -29.37
CA ARG A 8 -34.42 -33.18 -28.82
C ARG A 8 -33.47 -32.89 -29.97
N GLY A 9 -33.42 -31.64 -30.40
CA GLY A 9 -32.39 -31.13 -31.29
C GLY A 9 -31.04 -31.19 -30.59
N ALA A 10 -30.10 -31.90 -31.21
CA ALA A 10 -28.68 -31.87 -30.90
C ALA A 10 -28.12 -30.47 -31.17
N GLY A 11 -27.19 -30.03 -30.32
CA GLY A 11 -26.49 -28.77 -30.49
C GLY A 11 -25.41 -28.65 -29.44
N ASN A 12 -24.28 -29.31 -29.68
CA ASN A 12 -23.03 -29.07 -28.98
C ASN A 12 -22.59 -27.63 -29.27
N GLN A 13 -23.01 -26.68 -28.43
CA GLN A 13 -22.51 -25.30 -28.50
C GLN A 13 -21.30 -25.20 -27.59
N GLU A 14 -20.12 -25.10 -28.22
CA GLU A 14 -18.89 -24.66 -27.59
C GLU A 14 -19.17 -23.36 -26.83
N LYS A 15 -19.06 -23.42 -25.50
CA LYS A 15 -19.72 -22.44 -24.64
C LYS A 15 -19.08 -21.04 -24.66
N HIS A 16 -17.92 -20.84 -25.29
CA HIS A 16 -17.23 -19.55 -25.27
C HIS A 16 -16.47 -19.32 -26.58
N ALA A 17 -17.06 -18.55 -27.49
CA ALA A 17 -16.35 -17.94 -28.62
C ALA A 17 -15.33 -16.89 -28.11
N PRO A 18 -14.25 -16.60 -28.86
CA PRO A 18 -13.27 -15.60 -28.47
C PRO A 18 -13.91 -14.21 -28.32
N LEU A 19 -13.41 -13.44 -27.35
CA LEU A 19 -14.01 -12.16 -26.91
C LEU A 19 -14.22 -11.18 -28.06
N ALA A 20 -13.32 -11.15 -29.04
CA ALA A 20 -13.42 -10.27 -30.21
C ALA A 20 -14.69 -10.54 -31.04
N GLU A 21 -15.04 -11.81 -31.26
CA GLU A 21 -16.28 -12.17 -31.99
C GLU A 21 -17.52 -11.90 -31.14
N GLN A 22 -17.43 -12.06 -29.82
CA GLN A 22 -18.53 -11.79 -28.89
C GLN A 22 -18.91 -10.31 -28.85
N ILE A 23 -17.92 -9.41 -28.96
CA ILE A 23 -18.13 -7.95 -29.01
C ILE A 23 -18.75 -7.52 -30.34
N LEU A 24 -18.27 -8.07 -31.47
CA LEU A 24 -18.82 -7.78 -32.80
C LEU A 24 -20.27 -8.29 -32.95
N ALA A 25 -20.59 -9.43 -32.35
CA ALA A 25 -21.93 -10.00 -32.37
C ALA A 25 -22.97 -9.20 -31.56
N GLY A 26 -22.57 -8.13 -30.85
CA GLY A 26 -23.50 -7.21 -30.18
C GLY A 26 -24.36 -7.85 -29.08
N ASN A 27 -23.99 -9.04 -28.60
CA ASN A 27 -24.72 -9.74 -27.56
C ASN A 27 -24.49 -9.07 -26.20
N ALA A 28 -25.25 -8.01 -25.93
CA ALA A 28 -25.33 -7.42 -24.62
C ALA A 28 -25.83 -8.47 -23.61
N VAL A 29 -25.14 -8.58 -22.47
CA VAL A 29 -25.48 -9.49 -21.38
C VAL A 29 -26.91 -9.20 -20.93
N ARG A 30 -27.84 -10.13 -21.12
CA ARG A 30 -29.20 -10.01 -20.59
C ARG A 30 -29.12 -9.95 -19.07
N ALA A 31 -29.57 -8.84 -18.48
CA ALA A 31 -29.68 -8.71 -17.03
C ALA A 31 -30.66 -9.79 -16.51
N GLY A 32 -30.13 -10.81 -15.83
CA GLY A 32 -30.94 -11.88 -15.28
C GLY A 32 -31.79 -11.35 -14.13
N THR A 33 -33.11 -11.56 -14.18
CA THR A 33 -34.10 -11.25 -13.13
C THR A 33 -34.02 -12.22 -11.94
N ARG A 34 -32.81 -12.52 -11.47
CA ARG A 34 -32.60 -13.38 -10.29
C ARG A 34 -32.11 -12.53 -9.13
N ASP A 35 -33.03 -12.13 -8.26
CA ASP A 35 -32.71 -11.62 -6.93
C ASP A 35 -32.08 -12.74 -6.10
N LYS A 36 -30.75 -12.79 -6.11
CA LYS A 36 -29.99 -13.63 -5.18
C LYS A 36 -29.96 -12.88 -3.84
N ARG A 37 -30.91 -13.19 -2.95
CA ARG A 37 -30.79 -12.87 -1.52
C ARG A 37 -29.54 -13.59 -1.00
N ARG A 38 -28.41 -12.90 -1.01
CA ARG A 38 -27.24 -13.28 -0.22
C ARG A 38 -27.64 -13.03 1.22
N GLY A 39 -27.91 -14.11 1.96
CA GLY A 39 -27.94 -14.03 3.42
C GLY A 39 -26.59 -13.45 3.84
N ARG A 40 -26.62 -12.24 4.39
CA ARG A 40 -25.49 -11.66 5.11
C ARG A 40 -25.39 -12.47 6.40
N GLY A 41 -24.69 -13.60 6.32
CA GLY A 41 -24.10 -14.18 7.51
C GLY A 41 -23.21 -13.11 8.11
N VAL A 42 -23.39 -12.84 9.40
CA VAL A 42 -22.42 -12.09 10.17
C VAL A 42 -21.13 -12.88 10.05
N GLU A 43 -20.22 -12.43 9.20
CA GLU A 43 -18.84 -12.88 9.24
C GLU A 43 -18.30 -12.27 10.53
N GLU A 44 -18.50 -12.98 11.64
CA GLU A 44 -17.58 -12.86 12.76
C GLU A 44 -16.19 -13.05 12.14
N GLU A 45 -15.31 -12.07 12.30
CA GLU A 45 -13.93 -12.16 11.85
C GLU A 45 -13.30 -13.37 12.56
N GLU A 46 -13.41 -14.55 11.93
CA GLU A 46 -12.83 -15.77 12.47
C GLU A 46 -11.32 -15.55 12.50
N GLU A 47 -10.78 -15.38 13.71
CA GLU A 47 -9.34 -15.25 14.01
C GLU A 47 -8.52 -16.36 13.32
N TYR A 48 -9.17 -17.49 13.02
CA TYR A 48 -8.59 -18.63 12.34
C TYR A 48 -9.23 -18.89 10.99
N VAL A 49 -8.38 -19.17 10.01
CA VAL A 49 -8.81 -19.60 8.68
C VAL A 49 -9.45 -20.98 8.77
N GLY A 50 -10.71 -21.08 8.35
CA GLY A 50 -11.46 -22.33 8.35
C GLY A 50 -10.74 -23.48 7.60
N PRO A 51 -11.01 -24.75 7.99
CA PRO A 51 -10.22 -25.92 7.59
C PRO A 51 -10.16 -26.19 6.08
N ARG A 52 -11.16 -25.71 5.31
CA ARG A 52 -11.18 -25.86 3.85
C ARG A 52 -10.29 -24.83 3.16
N LEU A 53 -10.23 -23.62 3.69
CA LEU A 53 -9.39 -22.56 3.16
C LEU A 53 -7.94 -22.78 3.59
N SER A 54 -7.68 -23.20 4.83
CA SER A 54 -6.33 -23.54 5.31
C SER A 54 -5.70 -24.68 4.50
N ARG A 55 -6.45 -25.75 4.20
CA ARG A 55 -5.98 -26.83 3.31
C ARG A 55 -5.62 -26.33 1.92
N ARG A 56 -6.38 -25.35 1.39
CA ARG A 56 -6.12 -24.77 0.07
C ARG A 56 -4.89 -23.85 0.08
N ILE A 57 -4.70 -23.08 1.14
CA ILE A 57 -3.50 -22.24 1.35
C ILE A 57 -2.24 -23.13 1.43
N LEU A 58 -2.27 -24.18 2.24
CA LEU A 58 -1.13 -25.10 2.37
C LEU A 58 -0.80 -25.82 1.06
N GLN A 59 -1.81 -26.18 0.27
CA GLN A 59 -1.60 -26.79 -1.05
C GLN A 59 -0.94 -25.81 -2.03
N GLN A 60 -1.36 -24.55 -2.03
CA GLN A 60 -0.76 -23.51 -2.87
C GLN A 60 0.65 -23.14 -2.41
N ALA A 61 0.89 -23.04 -1.11
CA ALA A 61 2.22 -22.78 -0.57
C ALA A 61 3.22 -23.88 -0.97
N ARG A 62 2.80 -25.15 -0.92
CA ARG A 62 3.63 -26.27 -1.37
C ARG A 62 3.93 -26.21 -2.87
N GLN A 63 2.95 -25.83 -3.68
CA GLN A 63 3.13 -25.67 -5.12
C GLN A 63 4.10 -24.53 -5.45
N GLN A 64 3.99 -23.40 -4.74
CA GLN A 64 4.91 -22.26 -4.90
C GLN A 64 6.34 -22.61 -4.48
N GLN A 65 6.50 -23.40 -3.42
CA GLN A 65 7.82 -23.90 -3.01
C GLN A 65 8.42 -24.82 -4.09
N GLU A 66 7.64 -25.74 -4.65
CA GLU A 66 8.09 -26.61 -5.74
C GLU A 66 8.46 -25.81 -6.99
N GLU A 67 7.66 -24.80 -7.38
CA GLU A 67 7.98 -23.87 -8.46
C GLU A 67 9.32 -23.15 -8.21
N LEU A 68 9.51 -22.58 -7.02
CA LEU A 68 10.77 -21.94 -6.63
C LEU A 68 11.96 -22.92 -6.65
N GLU A 69 11.78 -24.14 -6.16
CA GLU A 69 12.82 -25.17 -6.16
C GLU A 69 13.18 -25.61 -7.59
N THR A 70 12.20 -25.70 -8.50
CA THR A 70 12.45 -26.04 -9.91
C THR A 70 13.15 -24.90 -10.68
N GLU A 71 12.87 -23.64 -10.35
CA GLU A 71 13.49 -22.48 -10.99
C GLU A 71 14.85 -22.08 -10.38
N HIS A 72 15.03 -22.24 -9.06
CA HIS A 72 16.20 -21.75 -8.32
C HIS A 72 17.10 -22.86 -7.75
N GLY A 73 16.68 -24.14 -7.78
CA GLY A 73 17.40 -25.26 -7.20
C GLY A 73 17.35 -25.27 -5.67
N THR A 74 17.38 -26.45 -5.04
CA THR A 74 17.41 -26.59 -3.58
C THR A 74 18.58 -25.80 -2.99
N GLY A 75 18.27 -24.84 -2.13
CA GLY A 75 19.20 -23.86 -1.58
C GLY A 75 20.27 -24.46 -0.65
N ASP A 76 21.28 -25.09 -1.24
CA ASP A 76 22.53 -25.47 -0.55
C ASP A 76 23.78 -25.32 -1.44
N GLN A 77 23.79 -24.33 -2.35
CA GLN A 77 25.04 -23.87 -2.96
C GLN A 77 25.18 -22.35 -2.82
N PRO A 78 26.39 -21.85 -2.48
CA PRO A 78 26.65 -20.42 -2.49
C PRO A 78 26.44 -19.90 -3.91
N ALA A 79 25.64 -18.84 -4.02
CA ALA A 79 25.24 -18.23 -5.28
C ALA A 79 26.47 -17.99 -6.17
N LYS A 80 26.61 -18.77 -7.25
CA LYS A 80 27.56 -18.45 -8.31
C LYS A 80 27.10 -17.15 -8.98
N PRO A 81 27.98 -16.15 -9.20
CA PRO A 81 27.62 -14.97 -9.95
C PRO A 81 27.22 -15.40 -11.35
N ARG A 82 26.02 -15.00 -11.79
CA ARG A 82 25.60 -15.15 -13.18
C ARG A 82 26.53 -14.30 -14.06
N GLU A 83 27.28 -14.94 -14.95
CA GLU A 83 27.99 -14.21 -16.01
C GLU A 83 26.97 -13.54 -16.92
N ARG A 84 27.03 -12.21 -16.99
CA ARG A 84 26.25 -11.44 -17.97
C ARG A 84 26.84 -11.70 -19.35
N ALA A 85 26.10 -12.39 -20.19
CA ALA A 85 26.42 -12.61 -21.60
C ALA A 85 26.20 -11.32 -22.41
N THR A 86 27.08 -10.34 -22.24
CA THR A 86 27.26 -9.23 -23.18
C THR A 86 28.75 -8.98 -23.34
N ARG A 87 29.40 -9.71 -24.25
CA ARG A 87 30.74 -9.37 -24.76
C ARG A 87 30.58 -8.50 -26.00
N LEU A 88 30.97 -7.23 -25.89
CA LEU A 88 31.22 -6.36 -27.05
C LEU A 88 32.74 -6.20 -27.18
N GLY A 89 33.34 -6.83 -28.20
CA GLY A 89 34.75 -6.63 -28.56
C GLY A 89 35.55 -7.93 -28.76
N PRO A 90 36.48 -7.99 -29.74
CA PRO A 90 37.17 -9.23 -30.08
C PRO A 90 38.36 -9.50 -29.14
N GLY A 91 38.33 -10.68 -28.51
CA GLY A 91 39.49 -11.52 -28.14
C GLY A 91 40.62 -10.89 -27.31
N VAL A 92 40.60 -11.13 -25.99
CA VAL A 92 41.82 -11.13 -25.17
C VAL A 92 41.86 -12.48 -24.42
N PRO A 93 42.97 -13.24 -24.47
CA PRO A 93 43.11 -14.48 -23.72
C PRO A 93 43.15 -14.20 -22.21
N GLN A 94 42.43 -15.03 -21.48
CA GLN A 94 42.46 -15.14 -20.04
C GLN A 94 43.82 -15.71 -19.62
N ASP A 95 44.73 -14.86 -19.14
CA ASP A 95 45.88 -15.29 -18.37
C ASP A 95 45.58 -15.07 -16.89
N GLY A 96 45.71 -16.14 -16.11
CA GLY A 96 45.46 -16.13 -14.68
C GLY A 96 46.68 -15.55 -13.97
N SER A 97 46.59 -14.29 -13.56
CA SER A 97 47.50 -13.72 -12.55
C SER A 97 46.78 -13.69 -11.21
N ASP A 98 47.28 -14.54 -10.33
CA ASP A 98 46.98 -14.67 -8.91
C ASP A 98 47.47 -13.43 -8.14
N GLY A 99 46.58 -12.84 -7.35
CA GLY A 99 46.88 -12.16 -6.09
C GLY A 99 47.76 -10.90 -6.09
N GLU A 100 47.22 -9.76 -6.53
CA GLU A 100 47.54 -8.46 -5.92
C GLU A 100 46.25 -7.69 -5.71
N ASP A 101 45.85 -7.51 -4.45
CA ASP A 101 44.76 -6.62 -4.05
C ASP A 101 45.10 -5.20 -4.50
N GLU A 102 44.52 -4.74 -5.63
CA GLU A 102 44.48 -3.33 -5.98
C GLU A 102 43.57 -2.60 -4.98
N GLU A 103 44.15 -2.36 -3.79
CA GLU A 103 43.59 -1.50 -2.75
C GLU A 103 43.33 -0.12 -3.38
N TRP A 104 42.04 0.26 -3.43
CA TRP A 104 41.64 1.59 -3.87
C TRP A 104 42.53 2.64 -3.19
N PRO A 105 43.15 3.57 -3.94
CA PRO A 105 44.10 4.51 -3.36
C PRO A 105 43.43 5.23 -2.19
N THR A 106 44.09 5.18 -1.03
CA THR A 106 43.65 5.93 0.16
C THR A 106 43.42 7.40 -0.23
N LEU A 107 42.44 8.07 0.38
CA LEU A 107 42.04 9.45 0.05
C LEU A 107 43.23 10.42 -0.09
N GLU A 108 44.27 10.18 0.72
CA GLU A 108 45.52 10.94 0.75
C GLU A 108 46.46 10.68 -0.45
N LYS A 109 46.47 9.45 -1.01
CA LYS A 109 47.17 9.08 -2.24
C LYS A 109 46.44 9.61 -3.48
N ALA A 110 45.10 9.55 -3.47
CA ALA A 110 44.27 10.12 -4.54
C ALA A 110 44.46 11.64 -4.66
N ALA A 111 44.50 12.35 -3.52
CA ALA A 111 44.75 13.80 -3.49
C ALA A 111 46.16 14.21 -3.97
N LYS A 112 47.17 13.34 -3.79
CA LYS A 112 48.53 13.57 -4.31
C LYS A 112 48.65 13.31 -5.82
N MET A 113 47.88 12.35 -6.36
CA MET A 113 47.81 12.14 -7.81
C MET A 113 47.11 13.28 -8.54
N THR A 114 46.10 13.90 -7.94
CA THR A 114 45.37 15.03 -8.55
C THR A 114 46.04 16.39 -8.33
N GLY A 115 47.10 16.45 -7.51
CA GLY A 115 47.67 17.68 -7.01
C GLY A 115 48.68 18.41 -7.89
N VAL A 116 49.01 17.93 -9.10
CA VAL A 116 50.14 18.50 -9.87
C VAL A 116 49.79 19.16 -11.20
N ASP A 117 48.65 18.94 -11.87
CA ASP A 117 48.43 19.65 -13.17
C ASP A 117 46.99 19.78 -13.69
N HIS A 118 45.97 19.59 -12.86
CA HIS A 118 44.57 19.75 -13.31
C HIS A 118 43.94 21.10 -12.93
N GLN A 119 44.75 22.06 -12.46
CA GLN A 119 44.36 23.45 -12.21
C GLN A 119 44.82 24.39 -13.32
N ALA A 120 45.11 23.87 -14.53
CA ALA A 120 45.19 24.73 -15.69
C ALA A 120 43.78 25.31 -15.92
N GLU A 121 43.62 26.62 -15.68
CA GLU A 121 42.45 27.36 -16.18
C GLU A 121 42.33 27.07 -17.67
N VAL A 122 41.35 26.25 -18.04
CA VAL A 122 41.02 26.02 -19.44
C VAL A 122 40.41 27.34 -19.93
N VAL A 123 41.23 28.16 -20.58
CA VAL A 123 40.78 29.37 -21.27
C VAL A 123 39.91 28.90 -22.43
N VAL A 124 38.60 29.02 -22.26
CA VAL A 124 37.63 28.68 -23.31
C VAL A 124 37.64 29.81 -24.32
N ASP A 125 37.83 29.48 -25.61
CA ASP A 125 37.77 30.47 -26.66
C ASP A 125 36.33 31.01 -26.83
N PRO A 126 36.15 32.28 -27.22
CA PRO A 126 34.82 32.88 -27.38
C PRO A 126 33.95 32.18 -28.46
N GLU A 127 34.58 31.39 -29.33
CA GLU A 127 33.90 30.57 -30.33
C GLU A 127 33.39 29.25 -29.72
N ASP A 128 34.15 28.68 -28.78
CA ASP A 128 33.77 27.50 -28.02
C ASP A 128 32.65 27.81 -27.03
N GLU A 129 32.67 28.98 -26.37
CA GLU A 129 31.55 29.43 -25.53
C GLU A 129 30.23 29.49 -26.30
N ARG A 130 30.26 29.96 -27.56
CA ARG A 130 29.08 29.99 -28.44
C ARG A 130 28.65 28.60 -28.88
N ALA A 131 29.58 27.70 -29.16
CA ALA A 131 29.27 26.32 -29.52
C ALA A 131 28.61 25.58 -28.34
N ILE A 132 29.11 25.80 -27.13
CA ILE A 132 28.51 25.27 -25.89
C ILE A 132 27.12 25.87 -25.70
N GLU A 133 26.95 27.18 -25.88
CA GLU A 133 25.65 27.85 -25.74
C GLU A 133 24.62 27.38 -26.78
N MET A 134 25.04 27.05 -28.01
CA MET A 134 24.17 26.47 -29.05
C MET A 134 23.68 25.07 -28.68
N PHE A 135 24.45 24.31 -27.90
CA PHE A 135 24.10 22.95 -27.47
C PHE A 135 23.38 22.91 -26.11
N MET A 136 23.48 23.98 -25.30
CA MET A 136 22.77 24.11 -24.04
C MET A 136 21.31 24.48 -24.26
N ASN A 137 20.41 23.70 -23.64
CA ASN A 137 18.98 23.91 -23.75
C ASN A 137 18.57 25.14 -22.90
N LYS A 138 18.22 26.27 -23.55
CA LYS A 138 17.96 27.57 -22.87
C LYS A 138 16.78 27.56 -21.90
N ASN A 139 15.87 26.59 -22.04
CA ASN A 139 14.76 26.35 -21.13
C ASN A 139 14.79 24.89 -20.66
N PRO A 140 15.60 24.53 -19.65
CA PRO A 140 15.57 23.18 -19.11
C PRO A 140 14.22 22.95 -18.44
N PRO A 141 13.55 21.80 -18.66
CA PRO A 141 12.36 21.46 -17.89
C PRO A 141 12.74 21.43 -16.41
N VAL A 142 11.91 22.05 -15.56
CA VAL A 142 12.09 22.10 -14.12
C VAL A 142 12.20 20.66 -13.61
N ARG A 143 13.41 20.25 -13.24
CA ARG A 143 13.64 18.93 -12.65
C ARG A 143 13.14 19.01 -11.22
N ARG A 144 12.14 18.20 -10.87
CA ARG A 144 11.76 18.02 -9.46
C ARG A 144 12.99 17.52 -8.72
N THR A 145 13.37 18.21 -7.65
CA THR A 145 14.50 17.78 -6.84
C THR A 145 14.09 16.57 -6.00
N LEU A 146 15.08 15.80 -5.54
CA LEU A 146 14.82 14.68 -4.63
C LEU A 146 14.10 15.16 -3.35
N ALA A 147 14.39 16.39 -2.89
CA ALA A 147 13.72 17.01 -1.76
C ALA A 147 12.23 17.25 -2.03
N ASP A 148 11.87 17.73 -3.22
CA ASP A 148 10.46 17.94 -3.60
C ASP A 148 9.70 16.61 -3.63
N ILE A 149 10.32 15.57 -4.18
CA ILE A 149 9.75 14.22 -4.24
C ILE A 149 9.62 13.63 -2.83
N ILE A 150 10.61 13.83 -1.96
CA ILE A 150 10.55 13.35 -0.57
C ILE A 150 9.45 14.06 0.19
N MET A 151 9.32 15.39 0.06
CA MET A 151 8.24 16.14 0.71
C MET A 151 6.86 15.71 0.20
N GLU A 152 6.69 15.57 -1.12
CA GLU A 152 5.46 15.05 -1.75
C GLU A 152 5.13 13.65 -1.20
N LYS A 153 6.11 12.74 -1.16
CA LYS A 153 5.95 11.38 -0.63
C LYS A 153 5.67 11.34 0.87
N LEU A 154 6.27 12.24 1.66
CA LEU A 154 6.02 12.33 3.09
C LEU A 154 4.58 12.78 3.36
N THR A 155 4.11 13.79 2.62
CA THR A 155 2.72 14.27 2.72
C THR A 155 1.72 13.22 2.25
N GLU A 156 1.99 12.54 1.14
CA GLU A 156 1.17 11.43 0.63
C GLU A 156 1.03 10.34 1.69
N LYS A 157 2.15 9.92 2.29
CA LYS A 157 2.15 8.90 3.36
C LYS A 157 1.47 9.36 4.64
N GLN A 158 1.60 10.63 5.02
CA GLN A 158 0.87 11.18 6.17
C GLN A 158 -0.64 11.17 5.92
N THR A 159 -1.09 11.59 4.73
CA THR A 159 -2.50 11.55 4.37
C THR A 159 -3.03 10.13 4.25
N GLU A 160 -2.23 9.18 3.72
CA GLU A 160 -2.58 7.76 3.66
C GLU A 160 -2.74 7.19 5.06
N VAL A 161 -1.79 7.44 5.97
CA VAL A 161 -1.87 7.03 7.37
C VAL A 161 -3.08 7.68 8.06
N GLU A 162 -3.36 8.96 7.83
CA GLU A 162 -4.53 9.63 8.41
C GLU A 162 -5.83 9.01 7.90
N THR A 163 -5.93 8.71 6.59
CA THR A 163 -7.10 8.03 6.02
C THR A 163 -7.25 6.60 6.57
N VAL A 164 -6.18 5.82 6.66
CA VAL A 164 -6.21 4.46 7.21
C VAL A 164 -6.51 4.47 8.70
N MET A 165 -5.97 5.42 9.47
CA MET A 165 -6.29 5.59 10.90
C MET A 165 -7.76 6.01 11.08
N SER A 166 -8.32 6.82 10.17
CA SER A 166 -9.74 7.16 10.16
C SER A 166 -10.63 5.99 9.74
N GLU A 167 -10.12 5.06 8.93
CA GLU A 167 -10.86 3.89 8.42
C GLU A 167 -10.81 2.72 9.41
N VAL A 168 -9.68 2.52 10.11
CA VAL A 168 -9.52 1.47 11.14
C VAL A 168 -10.30 1.78 12.43
N SER A 169 -10.59 3.06 12.72
CA SER A 169 -11.44 3.45 13.84
C SER A 169 -12.93 3.52 13.49
N GLY A 170 -13.32 3.19 12.25
CA GLY A 170 -14.71 3.05 11.80
C GLY A 170 -15.56 4.32 11.80
N PHE A 171 -15.04 5.45 12.28
CA PHE A 171 -15.74 6.72 12.31
C PHE A 171 -14.76 7.84 11.98
N PRO A 172 -15.04 8.68 10.96
CA PRO A 172 -14.34 9.94 10.82
C PRO A 172 -14.67 10.73 12.09
N MET A 173 -13.74 10.77 13.03
CA MET A 173 -13.88 11.62 14.20
C MET A 173 -13.41 13.00 13.74
N PRO A 174 -14.30 13.94 13.34
CA PRO A 174 -13.87 15.30 13.08
C PRO A 174 -13.14 15.76 14.34
N GLN A 175 -11.94 16.28 14.14
CA GLN A 175 -11.04 16.69 15.22
C GLN A 175 -11.82 17.61 16.17
N LEU A 176 -12.26 17.06 17.30
CA LEU A 176 -12.89 17.84 18.36
C LEU A 176 -11.85 18.81 18.89
N ASP A 177 -12.28 20.02 19.28
CA ASP A 177 -11.40 20.99 19.91
C ASP A 177 -10.64 20.32 21.07
N PRO A 178 -9.30 20.35 21.09
CA PRO A 178 -8.48 19.73 22.14
C PRO A 178 -8.95 20.07 23.56
N ARG A 179 -9.44 21.31 23.77
CA ARG A 179 -9.95 21.75 25.07
C ARG A 179 -11.23 21.02 25.49
N VAL A 180 -12.12 20.78 24.54
CA VAL A 180 -13.36 20.03 24.77
C VAL A 180 -13.02 18.59 25.14
N LEU A 181 -12.06 18.01 24.44
CA LEU A 181 -11.60 16.64 24.66
C LEU A 181 -11.03 16.46 26.08
N GLU A 182 -10.23 17.40 26.57
CA GLU A 182 -9.70 17.39 27.95
C GLU A 182 -10.81 17.45 29.00
N VAL A 183 -11.81 18.32 28.81
CA VAL A 183 -12.97 18.43 29.72
C VAL A 183 -13.74 17.11 29.78
N TYR A 184 -14.02 16.48 28.63
CA TYR A 184 -14.79 15.24 28.59
C TYR A 184 -13.98 14.01 29.04
N ARG A 185 -12.65 14.01 28.91
CA ARG A 185 -11.79 13.04 29.62
C ARG A 185 -11.91 13.16 31.14
N GLY A 186 -11.94 14.38 31.68
CA GLY A 186 -12.21 14.58 33.11
C GLY A 186 -13.59 14.09 33.52
N VAL A 187 -14.62 14.28 32.67
CA VAL A 187 -15.98 13.77 32.92
C VAL A 187 -16.01 12.24 32.92
N ARG A 188 -15.28 11.57 32.02
CA ARG A 188 -15.14 10.10 32.01
C ARG A 188 -14.65 9.57 33.37
N GLU A 189 -13.60 10.17 33.92
CA GLU A 189 -13.07 9.75 35.22
C GLU A 189 -14.11 9.87 36.34
N VAL A 190 -14.91 10.94 36.31
CA VAL A 190 -16.01 11.14 37.28
C VAL A 190 -17.08 10.08 37.10
N LEU A 191 -17.51 9.78 35.86
CA LEU A 191 -18.55 8.80 35.57
C LEU A 191 -18.13 7.36 35.88
N SER A 192 -16.84 7.05 35.82
CA SER A 192 -16.31 5.74 36.19
C SER A 192 -16.42 5.43 37.69
N LYS A 193 -16.42 6.46 38.54
CA LYS A 193 -16.48 6.38 40.01
C LYS A 193 -17.79 6.89 40.59
N TYR A 194 -18.74 7.25 39.75
CA TYR A 194 -19.94 7.95 40.14
C TYR A 194 -20.91 7.02 40.89
N ARG A 195 -21.43 7.48 42.04
CA ARG A 195 -22.36 6.71 42.87
C ARG A 195 -23.62 7.49 43.28
N SER A 196 -23.46 8.75 43.66
CA SER A 196 -24.56 9.63 44.05
C SER A 196 -24.16 11.10 43.89
N GLY A 197 -25.16 12.00 43.93
CA GLY A 197 -24.95 13.45 43.84
C GLY A 197 -25.40 14.05 42.51
N LYS A 198 -24.90 15.23 42.16
CA LYS A 198 -25.25 15.90 40.89
C LYS A 198 -24.24 15.54 39.80
N LEU A 199 -24.73 15.22 38.60
CA LEU A 199 -23.88 15.05 37.43
C LEU A 199 -23.25 16.38 36.96
N PRO A 200 -22.02 16.35 36.40
CA PRO A 200 -21.36 17.52 35.83
C PRO A 200 -22.24 18.21 34.77
N LYS A 201 -22.23 19.54 34.74
CA LYS A 201 -23.01 20.31 33.76
C LYS A 201 -22.62 19.98 32.32
N ALA A 202 -21.33 19.73 32.08
CA ALA A 202 -20.80 19.31 30.78
C ALA A 202 -21.45 18.01 30.27
N PHE A 203 -21.79 17.08 31.17
CA PHE A 203 -22.50 15.85 30.83
C PHE A 203 -23.97 16.10 30.49
N LYS A 204 -24.64 16.98 31.25
CA LYS A 204 -26.07 17.28 31.06
C LYS A 204 -26.39 18.00 29.76
N ILE A 205 -25.43 18.71 29.19
CA ILE A 205 -25.63 19.42 27.91
C ILE A 205 -25.37 18.53 26.70
N ILE A 206 -24.86 17.30 26.88
CA ILE A 206 -24.53 16.39 25.76
C ILE A 206 -25.72 16.21 24.79
N PRO A 207 -26.97 15.96 25.24
CA PRO A 207 -28.09 15.78 24.32
C PRO A 207 -28.44 17.01 23.46
N ALA A 208 -27.97 18.20 23.84
CA ALA A 208 -28.19 19.44 23.10
C ALA A 208 -27.05 19.78 22.13
N LEU A 209 -25.95 19.02 22.14
CA LEU A 209 -24.82 19.24 21.24
C LEU A 209 -25.09 18.64 19.86
N SER A 210 -24.62 19.30 18.80
CA SER A 210 -24.69 18.74 17.43
C SER A 210 -23.83 17.48 17.30
N ASN A 211 -22.70 17.42 18.00
CA ASN A 211 -21.71 16.33 17.92
C ASN A 211 -21.82 15.39 19.13
N TRP A 212 -23.03 15.18 19.66
CA TRP A 212 -23.26 14.46 20.92
C TRP A 212 -22.73 13.02 20.90
N GLU A 213 -22.80 12.32 19.77
CA GLU A 213 -22.30 10.94 19.63
C GLU A 213 -20.78 10.86 19.84
N GLN A 214 -20.03 11.78 19.24
CA GLN A 214 -18.56 11.82 19.38
C GLN A 214 -18.15 12.15 20.81
N ILE A 215 -18.81 13.14 21.41
CA ILE A 215 -18.58 13.55 22.79
C ILE A 215 -18.90 12.41 23.76
N LEU A 216 -20.00 11.68 23.50
CA LEU A 216 -20.38 10.51 24.27
C LEU A 216 -19.35 9.39 24.15
N TYR A 217 -18.77 9.19 22.96
CA TYR A 217 -17.71 8.20 22.76
C TYR A 217 -16.45 8.52 23.58
N VAL A 218 -16.03 9.80 23.63
CA VAL A 218 -14.90 10.24 24.46
C VAL A 218 -15.12 9.95 25.95
N THR A 219 -16.38 9.99 26.40
CA THR A 219 -16.71 9.67 27.79
C THR A 219 -16.71 8.17 28.11
N GLU A 220 -16.50 7.29 27.13
CA GLU A 220 -16.41 5.82 27.25
C GLU A 220 -17.53 5.20 28.11
N PRO A 221 -18.76 5.10 27.55
CA PRO A 221 -19.93 4.61 28.29
C PRO A 221 -19.78 3.18 28.82
N GLU A 222 -18.91 2.37 28.22
CA GLU A 222 -18.56 1.02 28.70
C GLU A 222 -17.87 1.02 30.07
N ALA A 223 -17.17 2.11 30.43
CA ALA A 223 -16.46 2.25 31.69
C ALA A 223 -17.31 2.90 32.80
N TRP A 224 -18.58 3.23 32.53
CA TRP A 224 -19.43 3.93 33.49
C TRP A 224 -19.93 3.02 34.60
N THR A 225 -20.09 3.57 35.80
CA THR A 225 -20.76 2.86 36.89
C THR A 225 -22.25 2.69 36.57
N ALA A 226 -22.90 1.62 37.07
CA ALA A 226 -24.33 1.40 36.89
C ALA A 226 -25.21 2.59 37.33
N ALA A 227 -24.80 3.31 38.38
CA ALA A 227 -25.48 4.52 38.84
C ALA A 227 -25.39 5.70 37.84
N ALA A 228 -24.25 5.83 37.15
CA ALA A 228 -24.08 6.82 36.08
C ALA A 228 -24.94 6.48 34.87
N MET A 229 -24.94 5.20 34.46
CA MET A 229 -25.81 4.71 33.38
C MET A 229 -27.29 5.00 33.65
N TYR A 230 -27.77 4.76 34.88
CA TYR A 230 -29.15 5.08 35.26
C TYR A 230 -29.48 6.57 35.18
N GLN A 231 -28.55 7.45 35.55
CA GLN A 231 -28.78 8.89 35.45
C GLN A 231 -28.61 9.45 34.04
N ALA A 232 -27.84 8.77 33.19
CA ALA A 232 -27.68 9.14 31.80
C ALA A 232 -28.95 8.87 30.98
N THR A 233 -29.71 7.83 31.35
CA THR A 233 -30.94 7.42 30.66
C THR A 233 -32.20 8.10 31.20
N ARG A 234 -32.09 8.87 32.29
CA ARG A 234 -33.20 9.58 32.94
C ARG A 234 -33.31 11.02 32.47
#